data_AF-A0A420S823-F1
#
_entry.id   AF-A0A420S823-F1
#
_cell.length_a   1.000
_cell.length_b   1.000
_cell.length_c   1.000
_cell.angle_alpha   90.00
_cell.angle_beta   90.00
_cell.angle_gamma   90.00
#
_symmetry.space_group_name_H-M   'P 1'
#
loop_
_entity.id
_entity.type
_entity.pdbx_description
1 polymer ?
#
loop_
_entity_poly.entity_id
_entity_poly.type
_entity_poly.pdbx_seq_one_letter_code
_entity_poly.pdbx_strand_id
1 'polypeptide(L)'
;MDEDTARASQESPAAYLHLVDTRSEHQSQQVFPVWEREIFKIGRDPRANTLAVDNDLNVAVSRNHCEVYVVVYEPTINHVYVRDRKSSNGTFVNGQLIGSVIQDQPPPRHELTSLQLEECKLFASKYHVNNHCLGQGAEAVVCLANDVQTKKQLVCKLINLDKIQGKNSQEDIRRKFQEADILRQLRHPNILPYVDAISSPHSL
;
A
#
# COMPACT_ATOMS: atom_id res chain seq x y z
N MET A 1 13.80 42.28 -4.26
CA MET A 1 15.17 41.78 -4.30
C MET A 1 15.06 40.31 -4.01
N ASP A 2 15.02 39.57 -5.11
CA ASP A 2 14.91 38.13 -5.16
C ASP A 2 16.23 37.50 -4.73
N GLU A 3 16.21 36.72 -3.66
CA GLU A 3 17.27 35.75 -3.34
C GLU A 3 16.60 34.39 -3.12
N ASP A 4 15.98 33.89 -4.19
CA ASP A 4 15.66 32.46 -4.31
C ASP A 4 16.62 31.87 -5.34
N THR A 5 17.91 31.83 -4.96
CA THR A 5 18.97 31.23 -5.78
C THR A 5 19.42 29.93 -5.12
N ALA A 6 18.87 28.83 -5.64
CA ALA A 6 19.51 27.54 -5.82
C ALA A 6 20.33 27.00 -4.63
N ARG A 7 19.66 26.38 -3.65
CA ARG A 7 20.22 25.20 -2.98
C ARG A 7 19.81 23.96 -3.77
N ALA A 8 20.45 23.75 -4.92
CA ALA A 8 20.53 22.41 -5.49
C ALA A 8 21.40 21.59 -4.53
N SER A 9 20.76 20.87 -3.61
CA SER A 9 21.42 19.84 -2.81
C SER A 9 22.16 18.91 -3.76
N GLN A 10 23.46 18.70 -3.54
CA GLN A 10 24.25 17.65 -4.18
C GLN A 10 23.76 16.27 -3.68
N GLU A 11 22.49 15.93 -3.91
CA GLU A 11 22.01 14.58 -3.71
C GLU A 11 22.51 13.74 -4.89
N SER A 12 23.02 12.55 -4.62
CA SER A 12 23.29 11.55 -5.64
C SER A 12 21.98 10.82 -5.96
N PRO A 13 21.68 10.47 -7.22
CA PRO A 13 20.52 9.65 -7.55
C PRO A 13 20.52 8.35 -6.75
N ALA A 14 19.36 7.99 -6.22
CA ALA A 14 19.17 6.74 -5.50
C ALA A 14 19.24 5.51 -6.41
N ALA A 15 18.85 5.69 -7.68
CA ALA A 15 18.95 4.70 -8.74
C ALA A 15 18.98 5.37 -10.12
N TYR A 16 19.31 4.58 -11.15
CA TYR A 16 19.17 4.98 -12.55
C TYR A 16 18.25 4.00 -13.29
N LEU A 17 17.29 4.53 -14.04
CA LEU A 17 16.46 3.75 -14.95
C LEU A 17 17.05 3.77 -16.34
N HIS A 18 17.26 2.59 -16.92
CA HIS A 18 17.67 2.42 -18.30
C HIS A 18 16.45 2.08 -19.16
N LEU A 19 16.05 3.00 -20.02
CA LEU A 19 14.97 2.80 -20.97
C LEU A 19 15.53 2.21 -22.26
N VAL A 20 14.92 1.10 -22.71
CA VAL A 20 15.18 0.45 -23.99
C VAL A 20 13.83 0.22 -24.66
N ASP A 21 13.60 0.84 -25.83
CA ASP A 21 12.42 0.52 -26.65
C ASP A 21 12.76 -0.70 -27.51
N THR A 22 12.12 -1.83 -27.21
CA THR A 22 12.32 -3.09 -27.93
C THR A 22 11.58 -3.15 -29.26
N ARG A 23 10.76 -2.13 -29.59
CA ARG A 23 10.00 -2.04 -30.84
C ARG A 23 10.76 -1.27 -31.92
N SER A 24 11.70 -0.41 -31.54
CA SER A 24 12.52 0.35 -32.48
C SER A 24 13.75 -0.43 -32.93
N GLU A 25 14.02 -0.45 -34.23
CA GLU A 25 15.23 -1.05 -34.79
C GLU A 25 16.52 -0.37 -34.30
N HIS A 26 16.41 0.90 -33.91
CA HIS A 26 17.46 1.64 -33.23
C HIS A 26 17.31 1.50 -31.71
N GLN A 27 18.11 0.65 -31.09
CA GLN A 27 18.19 0.54 -29.63
C GLN A 27 18.89 1.77 -29.04
N SER A 28 18.24 2.93 -29.05
CA SER A 28 18.71 4.07 -28.27
C SER A 28 18.46 3.80 -26.79
N GLN A 29 19.53 3.67 -26.00
CA GLN A 29 19.41 3.56 -24.56
C GLN A 29 19.36 4.95 -23.93
N GLN A 30 18.28 5.25 -23.22
CA GLN A 30 18.15 6.48 -22.44
C GLN A 30 18.30 6.16 -20.96
N VAL A 31 18.91 7.07 -20.19
CA VAL A 31 19.16 6.88 -18.76
C VAL A 31 18.53 8.03 -17.98
N PHE A 32 17.77 7.70 -16.94
CA PHE A 32 17.05 8.67 -16.12
C PHE A 32 17.39 8.48 -14.63
N PRO A 33 17.75 9.54 -13.90
CA PRO A 33 17.97 9.46 -12.47
C PRO A 33 16.65 9.32 -11.70
N VAL A 34 16.65 8.55 -10.62
CA VAL A 34 15.54 8.43 -9.66
C VAL A 34 16.03 8.88 -8.29
N TRP A 35 15.23 9.71 -7.62
CA TRP A 35 15.58 10.37 -6.36
C TRP A 35 14.75 9.82 -5.20
N GLU A 36 15.28 9.84 -3.97
CA GLU A 36 14.64 9.22 -2.79
C GLU A 36 13.28 9.82 -2.42
N ARG A 37 13.07 11.09 -2.76
CA ARG A 37 11.88 11.86 -2.36
C ARG A 37 11.00 12.24 -3.55
N GLU A 38 11.27 11.67 -4.71
CA GLU A 38 10.52 11.94 -5.92
C GLU A 38 9.83 10.69 -6.46
N ILE A 39 8.70 10.91 -7.11
CA ILE A 39 7.99 9.86 -7.85
C ILE A 39 8.28 10.09 -9.33
N PHE A 40 9.03 9.17 -9.92
CA PHE A 40 9.34 9.16 -11.34
C PHE A 40 8.13 8.61 -12.12
N LYS A 41 7.36 9.50 -12.74
CA LYS A 41 6.10 9.13 -13.41
C LYS A 41 6.31 8.82 -14.88
N ILE A 42 5.66 7.77 -15.37
CA ILE A 42 5.76 7.30 -16.76
C ILE A 42 4.35 7.21 -17.37
N GLY A 43 4.18 7.77 -18.55
CA GLY A 43 2.91 7.71 -19.30
C GLY A 43 2.99 8.46 -20.63
N ARG A 44 1.91 8.41 -21.42
CA ARG A 44 1.88 9.13 -22.72
C ARG A 44 1.54 10.62 -22.61
N ASP A 45 1.07 11.10 -21.46
CA ASP A 45 0.72 12.52 -21.28
C ASP A 45 1.97 13.32 -20.86
N PRO A 46 2.52 14.18 -21.72
CA PRO A 46 3.75 14.93 -21.42
C PRO A 46 3.56 15.98 -20.33
N ARG A 47 2.32 16.34 -19.99
CA ARG A 47 2.04 17.32 -18.92
C ARG A 47 1.99 16.69 -17.53
N ALA A 48 1.82 15.37 -17.45
CA ALA A 48 1.55 14.66 -16.20
C ALA A 48 2.70 13.73 -15.76
N ASN A 49 3.67 13.45 -16.63
CA ASN A 49 4.70 12.44 -16.42
C ASN A 49 6.12 12.99 -16.59
N THR A 50 7.03 12.46 -15.78
CA THR A 50 8.47 12.75 -15.86
C THR A 50 9.07 12.20 -17.16
N LEU A 51 8.65 10.99 -17.54
CA LEU A 51 8.94 10.36 -18.82
C LEU A 51 7.66 10.25 -19.63
N ALA A 52 7.61 11.01 -20.73
CA ALA A 52 6.54 10.97 -21.70
C ALA A 52 6.87 9.99 -22.83
N VAL A 53 6.05 8.96 -23.02
CA VAL A 53 6.10 8.08 -24.20
C VAL A 53 4.98 8.50 -25.15
N ASP A 54 5.20 9.60 -25.86
CA ASP A 54 4.19 10.30 -26.67
C ASP A 54 4.17 9.86 -28.14
N ASN A 55 5.28 9.32 -28.66
CA ASN A 55 5.37 8.74 -30.00
C ASN A 55 4.85 7.29 -30.08
N ASP A 56 3.78 6.98 -29.35
CA ASP A 56 3.21 5.65 -29.29
C ASP A 56 2.00 5.52 -30.23
N LEU A 57 2.28 5.20 -31.50
CA LEU A 57 1.27 5.07 -32.56
C LEU A 57 0.15 4.07 -32.23
N ASN A 58 0.45 3.06 -31.41
CA ASN A 58 -0.50 2.02 -31.02
C ASN A 58 -1.28 2.36 -29.73
N VAL A 59 -0.98 3.50 -29.08
CA VAL A 59 -1.59 3.94 -27.81
C VAL A 59 -1.53 2.82 -26.75
N ALA A 60 -0.47 2.03 -26.78
CA ALA A 60 -0.19 0.98 -25.81
C ALA A 60 0.07 1.56 -24.41
N VAL A 61 0.62 2.78 -24.34
CA VAL A 61 0.93 3.48 -23.10
C VAL A 61 -0.25 4.36 -22.66
N SER A 62 -0.81 4.08 -21.48
CA SER A 62 -1.82 4.92 -20.82
C SER A 62 -1.34 6.34 -20.51
N ARG A 63 -2.26 7.32 -20.42
CA ARG A 63 -1.92 8.73 -20.08
C ARG A 63 -1.08 8.84 -18.81
N ASN A 64 -1.42 8.03 -17.83
CA ASN A 64 -0.70 7.84 -16.57
C ASN A 64 -0.53 6.33 -16.44
N HIS A 65 0.64 5.79 -16.75
CA HIS A 65 0.80 4.34 -16.92
C HIS A 65 1.33 3.67 -15.66
N CYS A 66 2.51 4.09 -15.22
CA CYS A 66 3.14 3.59 -14.01
C CYS A 66 4.01 4.67 -13.39
N GLU A 67 4.55 4.37 -12.23
CA GLU A 67 5.51 5.22 -11.54
C GLU A 67 6.56 4.39 -10.81
N VAL A 68 7.75 4.95 -10.69
CA VAL A 68 8.87 4.39 -9.95
C VAL A 68 9.21 5.33 -8.80
N TYR A 69 9.42 4.79 -7.61
CA TYR A 69 9.79 5.58 -6.44
C TYR A 69 10.68 4.76 -5.52
N VAL A 70 11.45 5.45 -4.67
CA VAL A 70 12.33 4.82 -3.70
C VAL A 70 11.74 4.94 -2.31
N VAL A 71 11.80 3.86 -1.55
CA VAL A 71 11.48 3.86 -0.12
C VAL A 71 12.77 3.55 0.64
N VAL A 72 13.10 4.43 1.57
CA VAL A 72 14.26 4.28 2.44
C VAL A 72 13.76 3.85 3.82
N TYR A 73 13.91 2.56 4.12
CA TYR A 73 13.66 2.04 5.47
C TYR A 73 14.92 2.21 6.35
N GLU A 74 16.10 2.01 5.76
CA GLU A 74 17.40 2.14 6.38
C GLU A 74 18.31 3.00 5.49
N PRO A 75 19.16 3.89 6.05
CA PRO A 75 19.95 4.85 5.26
C PRO A 75 20.93 4.23 4.25
N THR A 76 21.18 2.92 4.32
CA THR A 76 22.17 2.21 3.50
C THR A 76 21.56 1.46 2.32
N ILE A 77 20.23 1.29 2.27
CA ILE A 77 19.57 0.47 1.25
C ILE A 77 18.38 1.22 0.64
N ASN A 78 18.54 1.58 -0.63
CA ASN A 78 17.48 2.13 -1.47
C ASN A 78 16.60 1.00 -2.02
N HIS A 79 15.36 0.91 -1.53
CA HIS A 79 14.38 -0.02 -2.08
C HIS A 79 13.60 0.67 -3.20
N VAL A 80 13.84 0.26 -4.45
CA VAL A 80 13.16 0.82 -5.63
C VAL A 80 11.87 0.03 -5.89
N TYR A 81 10.75 0.73 -5.92
CA TYR A 81 9.43 0.18 -6.19
C TYR A 81 8.89 0.70 -7.52
N VAL A 82 8.11 -0.13 -8.20
CA VAL A 82 7.29 0.26 -9.35
C VAL A 82 5.82 -0.03 -9.05
N ARG A 83 4.97 0.93 -9.38
CA ARG A 83 3.52 0.86 -9.17
C ARG A 83 2.80 1.16 -10.48
N ASP A 84 1.94 0.25 -10.89
CA ASP A 84 1.00 0.49 -11.99
C ASP A 84 -0.06 1.52 -11.56
N ARG A 85 -0.40 2.45 -12.46
CA ARG A 85 -1.37 3.53 -12.21
C ARG A 85 -2.72 3.26 -12.88
N LYS A 86 -3.18 2.01 -12.83
CA LYS A 86 -4.37 1.52 -13.54
C LYS A 86 -4.21 1.63 -15.04
N SER A 87 -3.07 1.15 -15.55
CA SER A 87 -2.82 1.15 -16.98
C SER A 87 -3.80 0.23 -17.71
N SER A 88 -4.17 0.59 -18.95
CA SER A 88 -5.13 -0.19 -19.74
C SER A 88 -4.56 -1.52 -20.23
N ASN A 89 -3.27 -1.56 -20.58
CA ASN A 89 -2.60 -2.75 -21.11
C ASN A 89 -1.72 -3.47 -20.08
N GLY A 90 -1.62 -2.94 -18.86
CA GLY A 90 -0.84 -3.51 -17.78
C GLY A 90 0.62 -3.04 -17.75
N THR A 91 1.19 -3.01 -16.55
CA THR A 91 2.63 -2.84 -16.32
C THR A 91 3.22 -4.20 -15.96
N PHE A 92 4.35 -4.59 -16.54
CA PHE A 92 4.98 -5.89 -16.28
C PHE A 92 6.36 -5.74 -15.64
N VAL A 93 6.65 -6.57 -14.63
CA VAL A 93 7.97 -6.66 -13.98
C VAL A 93 8.44 -8.10 -14.10
N ASN A 94 9.59 -8.31 -14.73
CA ASN A 94 10.14 -9.65 -15.02
C ASN A 94 9.13 -10.57 -15.74
N GLY A 95 8.34 -10.00 -16.66
CA GLY A 95 7.29 -10.73 -17.39
C GLY A 95 5.99 -10.98 -16.61
N GLN A 96 5.95 -10.64 -15.32
CA GLN A 96 4.75 -10.77 -14.49
C GLN A 96 3.96 -9.46 -14.49
N LEU A 97 2.66 -9.53 -14.79
CA LEU A 97 1.76 -8.38 -14.69
C LEU A 97 1.69 -7.88 -13.25
N ILE A 98 1.91 -6.58 -13.05
CA ILE A 98 1.75 -5.86 -11.80
C ILE A 98 0.66 -4.79 -11.95
N GLY A 99 0.02 -4.45 -10.83
CA GLY A 99 -1.19 -3.64 -10.90
C GLY A 99 -2.36 -4.45 -11.42
N SER A 100 -3.53 -4.15 -10.89
CA SER A 100 -4.71 -4.93 -11.20
C SER A 100 -5.19 -4.56 -12.61
N VAL A 101 -5.19 -5.54 -13.53
CA VAL A 101 -6.38 -6.28 -13.97
C VAL A 101 -7.67 -5.58 -13.54
N ILE A 102 -8.51 -5.20 -14.49
CA ILE A 102 -9.91 -4.82 -14.27
C ILE A 102 -10.49 -5.74 -13.18
N GLN A 103 -10.65 -5.24 -11.95
CA GLN A 103 -11.37 -5.95 -10.89
C GLN A 103 -12.86 -5.79 -11.19
N ASP A 104 -13.35 -6.54 -12.18
CA ASP A 104 -14.75 -6.97 -12.21
C ASP A 104 -14.96 -8.15 -11.25
N GLN A 105 -13.89 -8.65 -10.61
CA GLN A 105 -14.05 -9.49 -9.44
C GLN A 105 -14.41 -8.62 -8.24
N PRO A 106 -15.49 -8.95 -7.52
CA PRO A 106 -15.83 -8.24 -6.29
C PRO A 106 -14.61 -8.27 -5.35
N PRO A 107 -14.38 -7.19 -4.59
CA PRO A 107 -13.26 -7.13 -3.67
C PRO A 107 -13.23 -8.38 -2.78
N PRO A 108 -12.04 -8.90 -2.45
CA PRO A 108 -11.91 -10.11 -1.64
C PRO A 108 -12.81 -10.02 -0.41
N ARG A 109 -13.60 -11.07 -0.18
CA ARG A 109 -14.51 -11.12 0.97
C ARG A 109 -13.96 -12.03 2.04
N HIS A 110 -13.99 -11.56 3.28
CA HIS A 110 -13.83 -12.38 4.46
C HIS A 110 -15.19 -12.57 5.12
N GLU A 111 -15.75 -13.77 4.97
CA GLU A 111 -16.99 -14.13 5.66
C GLU A 111 -16.70 -14.28 7.15
N LEU A 112 -17.34 -13.44 7.95
CA LEU A 112 -17.27 -13.50 9.41
C LEU A 112 -17.98 -14.77 9.90
N THR A 113 -17.40 -15.45 10.88
CA THR A 113 -18.05 -16.61 11.51
C THR A 113 -19.29 -16.17 12.29
N SER A 114 -20.19 -17.12 12.60
CA SER A 114 -21.36 -16.82 13.45
C SER A 114 -20.97 -16.20 14.79
N LEU A 115 -19.85 -16.64 15.38
CA LEU A 115 -19.32 -16.06 16.60
C LEU A 115 -18.89 -14.59 16.36
N GLN A 116 -18.08 -14.33 15.34
CA GLN A 116 -17.63 -12.98 15.02
C GLN A 116 -18.79 -12.02 14.69
N LEU A 117 -19.87 -12.51 14.08
CA LEU A 117 -21.08 -11.73 13.86
C LEU A 117 -21.76 -11.34 15.17
N GLU A 118 -21.85 -12.24 16.14
CA GLU A 118 -22.37 -11.92 17.48
C GLU A 118 -21.44 -10.93 18.21
N GLU A 119 -20.12 -11.10 18.10
CA GLU A 119 -19.14 -10.18 18.67
C GLU A 119 -19.26 -8.78 18.08
N CYS A 120 -19.49 -8.66 16.77
CA CYS A 120 -19.72 -7.38 16.11
C CYS A 120 -20.93 -6.62 16.68
N LYS A 121 -21.94 -7.32 17.19
CA LYS A 121 -23.11 -6.67 17.83
C LYS A 121 -22.73 -5.92 19.11
N LEU A 122 -21.70 -6.39 19.83
CA LEU A 122 -21.25 -5.77 21.09
C LEU A 122 -20.74 -4.34 20.89
N PHE A 123 -20.26 -4.02 19.69
CA PHE A 123 -19.70 -2.72 19.36
C PHE A 123 -20.35 -2.05 18.15
N ALA A 124 -21.49 -2.56 17.68
CA ALA A 124 -22.22 -2.05 16.52
C ALA A 124 -22.69 -0.59 16.66
N SER A 125 -22.75 -0.06 17.89
CA SER A 125 -23.05 1.36 18.14
C SER A 125 -21.89 2.31 17.78
N LYS A 126 -20.66 1.78 17.70
CA LYS A 126 -19.45 2.55 17.40
C LYS A 126 -18.88 2.22 16.02
N TYR A 127 -18.78 0.94 15.68
CA TYR A 127 -18.14 0.49 14.45
C TYR A 127 -18.96 -0.56 13.72
N HIS A 128 -18.90 -0.50 12.39
CA HIS A 128 -19.45 -1.53 11.51
C HIS A 128 -18.31 -2.16 10.70
N VAL A 129 -18.00 -3.44 10.94
CA VAL A 129 -16.99 -4.19 10.20
C VAL A 129 -17.65 -4.78 8.95
N ASN A 130 -17.10 -4.49 7.78
CA ASN A 130 -17.56 -5.07 6.51
C ASN A 130 -16.80 -6.37 6.23
N ASN A 131 -17.37 -7.23 5.39
CA ASN A 131 -16.67 -8.40 4.86
C ASN A 131 -15.64 -8.05 3.78
N HIS A 132 -15.43 -6.78 3.44
CA HIS A 132 -14.40 -6.36 2.48
C HIS A 132 -13.01 -6.55 3.11
N CYS A 133 -12.31 -7.59 2.67
CA CYS A 133 -10.95 -7.93 3.07
C CYS A 133 -9.94 -7.07 2.31
N LEU A 134 -9.09 -6.35 3.05
CA LEU A 134 -8.00 -5.53 2.56
C LEU A 134 -6.67 -6.30 2.53
N GLY A 135 -6.58 -7.39 3.29
CA GLY A 135 -5.41 -8.26 3.32
C GLY A 135 -5.56 -9.39 4.34
N GLN A 136 -4.88 -10.50 4.12
CA GLN A 136 -4.87 -11.64 5.02
C GLN A 136 -3.43 -12.11 5.23
N GLY A 137 -2.98 -12.07 6.48
CA GLY A 137 -1.66 -12.56 6.89
C GLY A 137 -1.76 -13.88 7.65
N ALA A 138 -0.61 -14.37 8.12
CA ALA A 138 -0.54 -15.58 8.94
C ALA A 138 -1.34 -15.45 10.25
N GLU A 139 -1.40 -14.25 10.83
CA GLU A 139 -1.91 -14.03 12.18
C GLU A 139 -3.28 -13.33 12.22
N ALA A 140 -3.67 -12.65 11.16
CA ALA A 140 -4.84 -11.78 11.16
C ALA A 140 -5.45 -11.63 9.78
N VAL A 141 -6.75 -11.34 9.77
CA VAL A 141 -7.45 -10.83 8.60
C VAL A 141 -7.66 -9.34 8.79
N VAL A 142 -7.42 -8.56 7.76
CA VAL A 142 -7.58 -7.12 7.76
C VAL A 142 -8.80 -6.77 6.92
N CYS A 143 -9.82 -6.19 7.55
CA CYS A 143 -11.07 -5.80 6.90
C CYS A 143 -11.30 -4.29 6.94
N LEU A 144 -12.10 -3.80 6.00
CA LEU A 144 -12.64 -2.44 6.05
C LEU A 144 -13.68 -2.33 7.16
N ALA A 145 -13.56 -1.32 8.00
CA ALA A 145 -14.57 -0.94 8.98
C ALA A 145 -15.00 0.52 8.79
N ASN A 146 -16.14 0.87 9.37
CA ASN A 146 -16.65 2.23 9.37
C ASN A 146 -16.94 2.69 10.80
N ASP A 147 -16.50 3.89 11.14
CA ASP A 147 -17.01 4.61 12.31
C ASP A 147 -18.48 4.99 12.04
N VAL A 148 -19.39 4.51 12.89
CA VAL A 148 -20.84 4.69 12.70
C VAL A 148 -21.24 6.15 12.86
N GLN A 149 -20.58 6.90 13.74
CA GLN A 149 -20.90 8.29 14.04
C GLN A 149 -20.30 9.22 12.98
N THR A 150 -19.00 9.10 12.71
CA THR A 150 -18.29 10.03 11.81
C THR A 150 -18.32 9.59 10.35
N LYS A 151 -18.79 8.38 10.06
CA LYS A 151 -18.76 7.74 8.72
C LYS A 151 -17.35 7.61 8.13
N LYS A 152 -16.31 7.69 8.96
CA LYS A 152 -14.93 7.54 8.50
C LYS A 152 -14.64 6.06 8.26
N GLN A 153 -13.94 5.79 7.16
CA GLN A 153 -13.41 4.46 6.88
C GLN A 153 -12.18 4.18 7.75
N LEU A 154 -12.13 2.98 8.29
CA LEU A 154 -11.11 2.47 9.19
C LEU A 154 -10.60 1.13 8.70
N VAL A 155 -9.42 0.74 9.19
CA VAL A 155 -8.86 -0.59 9.00
C VAL A 155 -9.05 -1.38 10.29
N CYS A 156 -9.68 -2.55 10.20
CA CYS A 156 -9.88 -3.45 11.32
C CYS A 156 -9.01 -4.70 11.15
N LYS A 157 -8.10 -4.94 12.09
CA LYS A 157 -7.27 -6.15 12.15
C LYS A 157 -7.97 -7.16 13.07
N LEU A 158 -8.57 -8.19 12.49
CA LEU A 158 -9.25 -9.27 13.20
C LEU A 158 -8.23 -10.35 13.57
N ILE A 159 -8.10 -10.61 14.86
CA ILE A 159 -7.19 -11.63 15.42
C ILE A 159 -8.06 -12.69 16.10
N ASN A 160 -7.91 -13.94 15.68
CA ASN A 160 -8.58 -15.07 16.34
C ASN A 160 -7.66 -15.64 17.42
N LEU A 161 -8.00 -15.38 18.69
CA LEU A 161 -7.20 -15.80 19.84
C LEU A 161 -7.28 -17.32 20.08
N ASP A 162 -8.36 -18.01 19.67
CA ASP A 162 -8.50 -19.47 19.83
C ASP A 162 -7.50 -20.27 18.99
N LYS A 163 -6.98 -19.66 17.92
CA LYS A 163 -5.90 -20.25 17.11
C LYS A 163 -4.55 -20.21 17.81
N ILE A 164 -4.41 -19.44 18.87
CA ILE A 164 -3.18 -19.33 19.66
C ILE A 164 -3.19 -20.44 20.71
N GLN A 165 -2.80 -21.64 20.30
CA GLN A 165 -2.75 -22.83 21.16
C GLN A 165 -1.31 -23.29 21.39
N GLY A 166 -1.05 -23.88 22.56
CA GLY A 166 0.25 -24.46 22.91
C GLY A 166 0.84 -23.92 24.21
N LYS A 167 2.07 -24.34 24.52
CA LYS A 167 2.74 -24.03 25.80
C LYS A 167 2.93 -22.53 26.05
N ASN A 168 3.00 -21.71 24.98
CA ASN A 168 3.25 -20.27 25.06
C ASN A 168 1.99 -19.43 24.75
N SER A 169 0.80 -20.02 24.70
CA SER A 169 -0.42 -19.31 24.27
C SER A 169 -0.71 -18.06 25.09
N GLN A 170 -0.52 -18.13 26.41
CA GLN A 170 -0.69 -17.00 27.32
C GLN A 170 0.27 -15.85 27.02
N GLU A 171 1.53 -16.15 26.65
CA GLU A 171 2.50 -15.13 26.26
C GLU A 171 2.15 -14.52 24.91
N ASP A 172 1.72 -15.33 23.94
CA ASP A 172 1.35 -14.85 22.61
C ASP A 172 0.08 -13.99 22.65
N ILE A 173 -0.92 -14.37 23.44
CA ILE A 173 -2.10 -13.54 23.72
C ILE A 173 -1.66 -12.21 24.37
N ARG A 174 -0.78 -12.25 25.38
CA ARG A 174 -0.23 -11.05 26.02
C ARG A 174 0.47 -10.13 25.02
N ARG A 175 1.24 -10.68 24.07
CA ARG A 175 1.89 -9.90 23.02
C ARG A 175 0.89 -9.17 22.13
N LYS A 176 -0.27 -9.77 21.83
CA LYS A 176 -1.34 -9.11 21.06
C LYS A 176 -1.96 -7.94 21.81
N PHE A 177 -2.19 -8.08 23.11
CA PHE A 177 -2.63 -6.96 23.95
C PHE A 177 -1.55 -5.86 24.06
N GLN A 178 -0.29 -6.27 24.20
CA GLN A 178 0.84 -5.34 24.24
C GLN A 178 1.01 -4.56 22.93
N GLU A 179 0.77 -5.17 21.77
CA GLU A 179 0.76 -4.47 20.48
C GLU A 179 -0.25 -3.31 20.50
N ALA A 180 -1.48 -3.57 20.95
CA ALA A 180 -2.50 -2.53 21.11
C ALA A 180 -2.09 -1.48 22.17
N ASP A 181 -1.44 -1.90 23.25
CA ASP A 181 -0.95 -0.99 24.29
C ASP A 181 0.10 -0.02 23.78
N ILE A 182 1.02 -0.49 22.96
CA ILE A 182 2.08 0.34 22.37
C ILE A 182 1.47 1.27 21.31
N LEU A 183 0.69 0.73 20.38
CA LEU A 183 0.14 1.51 19.25
C LEU A 183 -0.74 2.68 19.72
N ARG A 184 -1.51 2.52 20.80
CA ARG A 184 -2.35 3.62 21.32
C ARG A 184 -1.56 4.80 21.88
N GLN A 185 -0.30 4.59 22.24
CA GLN A 185 0.59 5.62 22.81
C GLN A 185 1.34 6.39 21.71
N LEU A 186 1.40 5.86 20.48
CA LEU A 186 2.11 6.47 19.37
C LEU A 186 1.27 7.56 18.72
N ARG A 187 1.84 8.77 18.59
CA ARG A 187 1.25 9.89 17.85
C ARG A 187 2.33 10.59 17.03
N HIS A 188 2.37 10.28 15.74
CA HIS A 188 3.36 10.84 14.83
C HIS A 188 2.78 10.92 13.41
N PRO A 189 3.06 11.97 12.62
CA PRO A 189 2.50 12.13 11.26
C PRO A 189 2.80 10.97 10.31
N ASN A 190 3.91 10.25 10.52
CA ASN A 190 4.32 9.12 9.68
C ASN A 190 4.05 7.73 10.31
N ILE A 191 3.29 7.66 11.40
CA ILE A 191 2.85 6.40 12.00
C ILE A 191 1.33 6.36 11.94
N LEU A 192 0.77 5.24 11.49
CA LEU A 192 -0.68 5.10 11.39
C LEU A 192 -1.34 5.34 12.76
N PRO A 193 -2.33 6.25 12.84
CA PRO A 193 -2.99 6.53 14.10
C PRO A 193 -3.81 5.32 14.55
N TYR A 194 -3.60 4.92 15.79
CA TYR A 194 -4.41 3.90 16.43
C TYR A 194 -5.76 4.50 16.86
N VAL A 195 -6.85 3.79 16.56
CA VAL A 195 -8.22 4.25 16.85
C VAL A 195 -8.80 3.58 18.09
N ASP A 196 -8.85 2.24 18.10
CA ASP A 196 -9.47 1.47 19.18
C ASP A 196 -9.02 0.00 19.15
N ALA A 197 -9.24 -0.74 20.24
CA ALA A 197 -9.25 -2.20 20.25
C ALA A 197 -10.38 -2.73 21.13
N ILE A 198 -11.02 -3.77 20.62
CA ILE A 198 -12.14 -4.43 21.27
C ILE A 198 -11.80 -5.91 21.35
N SER A 199 -11.83 -6.45 22.57
CA SER A 199 -11.75 -7.88 22.83
C SER A 199 -13.13 -8.40 23.19
N SER A 200 -13.57 -9.46 22.52
CA SER A 200 -14.80 -10.18 22.87
C SER A 200 -14.57 -11.04 24.12
N PRO A 201 -15.59 -11.18 24.99
CA PRO A 201 -15.55 -12.12 26.12
C PRO A 201 -15.39 -13.59 25.69
N HIS A 202 -15.71 -13.92 24.45
CA HIS A 202 -15.66 -15.29 23.93
C HIS A 202 -14.27 -15.67 23.42
N SER A 203 -13.30 -14.73 23.48
CA SER A 203 -11.91 -14.92 23.07
C SER A 203 -10.94 -14.87 24.25
N LEU A 204 -11.42 -15.05 25.49
CA LEU A 204 -10.61 -15.10 26.72
C LEU A 204 -10.71 -16.47 27.40
#